data_AF-A0A452IRI4-F1
#
_entry.id   AF-A0A452IRI4-F1
#
_cell.length_a   1.000
_cell.length_b   1.000
_cell.length_c   1.000
_cell.angle_alpha   90.00
_cell.angle_beta   90.00
_cell.angle_gamma   90.00
#
_symmetry.space_group_name_H-M   'P 1'
#
loop_
_entity.id
_entity.type
_entity.pdbx_description
1 polymer ?
#
loop_
_entity_poly.entity_id
_entity_poly.type
_entity_poly.pdbx_seq_one_letter_code
_entity_poly.pdbx_strand_id
1 'polypeptide(L)'
;SRYALGLFYEAGTWIDVPWAAQYITNNPCIRFISIDNKKRNIESSEFGPSVVVHTSVPFGTAHLEWDKEKVQSIILDHLENIMLGLPKPTSIKCQKWRYSQVTKAIPSCPGQMTLHIKPLLVCGGDGFTHSNFDGCIDSAICIVEALKTNL
;
A
#
# COMPACT_ATOMS: atom_id res chain seq x y z
N SER A 1 -3.89 -0.91 9.76
CA SER A 1 -3.75 0.40 9.11
C SER A 1 -2.31 0.65 8.73
N ARG A 2 -2.06 1.38 7.64
CA ARG A 2 -0.74 1.89 7.25
C ARG A 2 -0.88 3.28 6.63
N TYR A 3 0.22 4.03 6.61
CA TYR A 3 0.38 5.20 5.75
C TYR A 3 1.35 4.87 4.61
N ALA A 4 1.15 5.53 3.48
CA ALA A 4 2.08 5.54 2.36
C ALA A 4 2.40 6.98 1.97
N LEU A 5 3.68 7.30 1.78
CA LEU A 5 4.13 8.57 1.20
C LEU A 5 4.65 8.31 -0.20
N GLY A 6 4.19 9.09 -1.17
CA GLY A 6 4.84 9.27 -2.46
C GLY A 6 5.58 10.60 -2.48
N LEU A 7 6.89 10.57 -2.68
CA LEU A 7 7.74 11.75 -2.84
C LEU A 7 8.11 11.84 -4.33
N PHE A 8 7.87 12.99 -4.94
CA PHE A 8 8.12 13.23 -6.36
C PHE A 8 9.17 14.31 -6.53
N TYR A 9 10.10 14.09 -7.46
CA TYR A 9 11.26 14.94 -7.68
C TYR A 9 11.26 15.47 -9.11
N GLU A 10 12.03 16.53 -9.34
CA GLU A 10 12.28 17.05 -10.69
C GLU A 10 13.18 16.12 -11.52
N ALA A 11 13.06 16.25 -12.84
CA ALA A 11 13.99 15.66 -13.78
C ALA A 11 15.45 16.01 -13.42
N GLY A 12 16.36 15.06 -13.59
CA GLY A 12 17.78 15.20 -13.22
C GLY A 12 18.09 14.98 -11.75
N THR A 13 17.09 14.81 -10.86
CA THR A 13 17.35 14.43 -9.47
C THR A 13 17.91 13.01 -9.39
N TRP A 14 19.04 12.85 -8.69
CA TRP A 14 19.67 11.56 -8.47
C TRP A 14 19.36 11.02 -7.06
N ILE A 15 18.93 9.77 -6.97
CA ILE A 15 18.76 9.05 -5.69
C ILE A 15 19.74 7.89 -5.66
N ASP A 16 20.83 8.11 -4.92
CA ASP A 16 21.99 7.25 -4.89
C ASP A 16 21.83 6.10 -3.89
N VAL A 17 21.06 5.10 -4.29
CA VAL A 17 20.95 3.82 -3.56
C VAL A 17 21.12 2.64 -4.52
N PRO A 18 21.77 1.55 -4.08
CA PRO A 18 22.05 0.39 -4.93
C PRO A 18 20.83 -0.51 -5.17
N TRP A 19 19.70 -0.21 -4.53
CA TRP A 19 18.48 -1.01 -4.58
C TRP A 19 17.31 -0.23 -5.19
N ALA A 20 16.36 -0.95 -5.78
CA ALA A 20 15.09 -0.39 -6.26
C ALA A 20 14.00 -0.40 -5.17
N ALA A 21 14.09 -1.33 -4.21
CA ALA A 21 13.24 -1.40 -3.05
C ALA A 21 13.95 -2.08 -1.88
N GLN A 22 13.59 -1.69 -0.65
CA GLN A 22 14.17 -2.25 0.55
C GLN A 22 13.11 -2.37 1.66
N TYR A 23 13.09 -3.53 2.32
CA TYR A 23 12.34 -3.71 3.57
C TYR A 23 13.19 -3.25 4.76
N ILE A 24 12.56 -2.52 5.68
CA ILE A 24 13.19 -1.97 6.87
C ILE A 24 12.61 -2.70 8.09
N THR A 25 13.46 -3.41 8.83
CA THR A 25 13.04 -4.18 10.01
C THR A 25 13.27 -3.45 11.33
N ASN A 26 14.26 -2.56 11.38
CA ASN A 26 14.73 -1.92 12.61
C ASN A 26 14.33 -0.44 12.67
N ASN A 27 13.10 -0.12 12.30
CA ASN A 27 12.55 1.23 12.43
C ASN A 27 11.10 1.15 12.93
N PRO A 28 10.70 1.94 13.94
CA PRO A 28 9.35 1.87 14.50
C PRO A 28 8.27 2.38 13.54
N CYS A 29 8.64 3.29 12.64
CA CYS A 29 7.76 3.98 11.70
C CYS A 29 7.73 3.32 10.33
N ILE A 30 8.88 3.20 9.65
CA ILE A 30 8.98 2.81 8.25
C ILE A 30 9.23 1.31 8.12
N ARG A 31 8.47 0.65 7.23
CA ARG A 31 8.60 -0.78 6.94
C ARG A 31 9.16 -1.08 5.56
N PHE A 32 8.97 -0.19 4.60
CA PHE A 32 9.36 -0.42 3.21
C PHE A 32 9.61 0.90 2.49
N ILE A 33 10.64 0.93 1.65
CA ILE A 33 10.98 2.05 0.77
C ILE A 33 11.17 1.51 -0.65
N SER A 34 10.71 2.23 -1.67
CA SER A 34 10.94 1.91 -3.06
C SER A 34 11.28 3.15 -3.88
N ILE A 35 12.32 3.04 -4.70
CA ILE A 35 12.61 3.95 -5.80
C ILE A 35 11.79 3.47 -6.99
N ASP A 36 10.62 4.08 -7.19
CA ASP A 36 9.54 3.47 -7.94
C ASP A 36 9.82 3.42 -9.46
N ASN A 37 10.57 4.39 -9.98
CA ASN A 37 11.07 4.35 -11.37
C ASN A 37 12.11 3.24 -11.58
N LYS A 38 13.06 3.05 -10.66
CA LYS A 38 14.01 1.92 -10.71
C LYS A 38 13.26 0.58 -10.64
N LYS A 39 12.29 0.46 -9.73
CA LYS A 39 11.45 -0.76 -9.59
C LYS A 39 10.67 -1.08 -10.87
N ARG A 40 10.19 -0.07 -11.58
CA ARG A 40 9.46 -0.22 -12.85
C ARG A 40 10.38 -0.31 -14.07
N ASN A 41 11.70 -0.28 -13.87
CA ASN A 41 12.70 -0.28 -14.94
C ASN A 41 12.48 0.87 -15.95
N ILE A 42 12.19 2.07 -15.44
CA ILE A 42 12.00 3.28 -16.24
C ILE A 42 13.28 4.12 -16.16
N GLU A 43 14.02 4.17 -17.26
CA GLU A 43 15.15 5.06 -17.48
C GLU A 43 14.71 6.20 -18.40
N SER A 44 14.52 7.38 -17.85
CA SER A 44 14.18 8.59 -18.60
C SER A 44 14.77 9.81 -17.92
N SER A 45 15.32 10.73 -18.72
CA SER A 45 15.75 12.05 -18.28
C SER A 45 14.62 13.08 -18.30
N GLU A 46 13.45 12.74 -18.86
CA GLU A 46 12.31 13.66 -18.99
C GLU A 46 11.53 13.81 -17.69
N PHE A 47 11.59 12.82 -16.80
CA PHE A 47 10.86 12.79 -15.53
C PHE A 47 11.81 12.56 -14.37
N GLY A 48 11.53 13.18 -13.23
CA GLY A 48 12.27 12.89 -12.01
C GLY A 48 11.92 11.53 -11.40
N PRO A 49 12.78 11.03 -10.51
CA PRO A 49 12.49 9.82 -9.76
C PRO A 49 11.28 10.02 -8.83
N SER A 50 10.75 8.90 -8.33
CA SER A 50 9.76 8.92 -7.25
C SER A 50 10.12 7.91 -6.18
N VAL A 51 9.88 8.28 -4.92
CA VAL A 51 10.11 7.41 -3.76
C VAL A 51 8.77 7.10 -3.11
N VAL A 52 8.52 5.82 -2.87
CA VAL A 52 7.36 5.34 -2.12
C VAL A 52 7.83 4.81 -0.77
N VAL A 53 7.22 5.28 0.31
CA VAL A 53 7.53 4.87 1.68
C VAL A 53 6.27 4.31 2.32
N HIS A 54 6.31 3.09 2.84
CA HIS A 54 5.21 2.49 3.60
C HIS A 54 5.58 2.37 5.07
N THR A 55 4.64 2.74 5.94
CA THR A 55 4.80 2.57 7.38
C THR A 55 4.57 1.14 7.84
N SER A 56 5.04 0.84 9.04
CA SER A 56 4.68 -0.35 9.80
C SER A 56 3.19 -0.35 10.16
N VAL A 57 2.64 -1.54 10.42
CA VAL A 57 1.25 -1.70 10.89
C VAL A 57 1.06 -1.11 12.30
N PRO A 58 1.98 -1.34 13.27
CA PRO A 58 1.85 -0.73 14.60
C PRO A 58 1.81 0.80 14.53
N PHE A 59 2.71 1.43 13.77
CA PHE A 59 2.74 2.88 13.60
C PHE A 59 1.45 3.40 12.99
N GLY A 60 1.00 2.82 11.87
CA GLY A 60 -0.20 3.26 11.18
C GLY A 60 -1.49 3.07 11.98
N THR A 61 -1.49 2.11 12.93
CA THR A 61 -2.63 1.88 13.84
C THR A 61 -2.61 2.88 15.00
N ALA A 62 -1.46 3.15 15.60
CA ALA A 62 -1.31 4.13 16.67
C ALA A 62 -1.69 5.56 16.25
N HIS A 63 -1.50 5.90 14.97
CA HIS A 63 -1.77 7.23 14.43
C HIS A 63 -3.03 7.30 13.55
N LEU A 64 -3.88 6.27 13.55
CA LEU A 64 -4.98 6.13 12.58
C LEU A 64 -5.92 7.35 12.53
N GLU A 65 -6.29 7.87 13.70
CA GLU A 65 -7.20 9.02 13.83
C GLU A 65 -6.50 10.38 13.76
N TRP A 66 -5.17 10.39 13.58
CA TRP A 66 -4.44 11.63 13.54
C TRP A 66 -4.61 12.32 12.20
N ASP A 67 -4.44 13.64 12.26
CA ASP A 67 -4.33 14.51 11.10
C ASP A 67 -3.20 14.05 10.17
N LYS A 68 -3.47 14.09 8.87
CA LYS A 68 -2.62 13.46 7.87
C LYS A 68 -1.30 14.22 7.70
N GLU A 69 -1.36 15.54 7.79
CA GLU A 69 -0.24 16.46 7.65
C GLU A 69 0.71 16.30 8.85
N LYS A 70 0.16 16.16 10.07
CA LYS A 70 0.97 15.83 11.26
C LYS A 70 1.71 14.49 11.13
N VAL A 71 1.03 13.45 10.68
CA VAL A 71 1.64 12.12 10.50
C VAL A 71 2.68 12.14 9.37
N GLN A 72 2.44 12.90 8.30
CA GLN A 72 3.39 13.07 7.20
C GLN A 72 4.74 13.60 7.71
N SER A 73 4.76 14.64 8.55
CA SER A 73 6.00 15.17 9.13
C SER A 73 6.79 14.11 9.89
N ILE A 74 6.13 13.33 10.76
CA ILE A 74 6.78 12.26 11.53
C ILE A 74 7.42 11.21 10.59
N ILE A 75 6.74 10.84 9.51
CA ILE A 75 7.27 9.86 8.55
C ILE A 75 8.49 10.43 7.81
N LEU A 76 8.47 11.72 7.46
CA LEU A 76 9.61 12.40 6.83
C LEU A 76 10.83 12.43 7.75
N ASP A 77 10.64 12.74 9.05
CA ASP A 77 11.75 12.73 10.03
C ASP A 77 12.39 11.34 10.13
N HIS A 78 11.57 10.28 10.16
CA HIS A 78 12.09 8.91 10.14
C HIS A 78 12.77 8.54 8.81
N LEU A 79 12.30 9.08 7.69
CA LEU A 79 12.88 8.82 6.37
C LEU A 79 14.25 9.46 6.25
N GLU A 80 14.41 10.70 6.70
CA GLU A 80 15.69 11.43 6.69
C GLU A 80 16.77 10.69 7.47
N ASN A 81 16.40 10.08 8.60
CA ASN A 81 17.31 9.25 9.40
C ASN A 81 17.73 7.93 8.71
N ILE A 82 16.92 7.40 7.79
CA ILE A 82 17.26 6.18 7.01
C ILE A 82 18.04 6.54 5.74
N MET A 83 17.62 7.61 5.07
CA MET A 83 18.18 8.08 3.80
C MET A 83 18.78 9.47 3.99
N LEU A 84 19.96 9.51 4.63
CA LEU A 84 20.68 10.75 4.89
C LEU A 84 20.98 11.49 3.58
N GLY A 85 20.67 12.79 3.54
CA GLY A 85 20.92 13.64 2.38
C GLY A 85 19.94 13.42 1.22
N LEU A 86 18.78 12.82 1.47
CA LEU A 86 17.73 12.75 0.46
C LEU A 86 17.35 14.18 0.00
N PRO A 87 17.32 14.46 -1.32
CA PRO A 87 16.93 15.78 -1.81
C PRO A 87 15.54 16.19 -1.34
N LYS A 88 15.24 17.49 -1.40
CA LYS A 88 13.87 17.97 -1.13
C LYS A 88 12.96 17.59 -2.31
N PRO A 89 11.81 16.91 -2.08
CA PRO A 89 10.87 16.61 -3.14
C PRO A 89 10.12 17.88 -3.59
N THR A 90 9.74 17.93 -4.87
CA THR A 90 8.86 18.98 -5.42
C THR A 90 7.45 18.85 -4.85
N SER A 91 6.97 17.62 -4.68
CA SER A 91 5.65 17.36 -4.11
C SER A 91 5.61 16.07 -3.31
N ILE A 92 4.68 16.02 -2.35
CA ILE A 92 4.49 14.89 -1.46
C ILE A 92 3.01 14.53 -1.46
N LYS A 93 2.71 13.25 -1.67
CA LYS A 93 1.38 12.68 -1.48
C LYS A 93 1.42 11.71 -0.32
N CYS A 94 0.85 12.09 0.81
CA CYS A 94 0.55 11.15 1.89
C CYS A 94 -0.78 10.42 1.58
N GLN A 95 -0.90 9.16 1.95
CA GLN A 95 -2.12 8.35 1.81
C GLN A 95 -2.31 7.53 3.09
N LYS A 96 -3.51 7.61 3.66
CA LYS A 96 -3.92 6.81 4.83
C LYS A 96 -4.69 5.58 4.34
N TRP A 97 -4.20 4.39 4.68
CA TRP A 97 -4.87 3.12 4.44
C TRP A 97 -5.40 2.56 5.76
N ARG A 98 -6.60 3.00 6.17
CA ARG A 98 -7.25 2.50 7.40
C ARG A 98 -7.36 0.98 7.36
N TYR A 99 -7.90 0.46 6.26
CA TYR A 99 -7.95 -0.97 5.93
C TYR A 99 -6.86 -1.27 4.90
N SER A 100 -5.66 -1.56 5.38
CA SER A 100 -4.50 -1.74 4.52
C SER A 100 -4.40 -3.16 3.94
N GLN A 101 -4.62 -4.17 4.79
CA GLN A 101 -4.55 -5.60 4.45
C GLN A 101 -5.36 -6.39 5.49
N VAL A 102 -5.96 -7.48 5.05
CA VAL A 102 -6.62 -8.51 5.85
C VAL A 102 -5.55 -9.35 6.53
N THR A 103 -5.66 -9.47 7.85
CA THR A 103 -4.81 -10.37 8.66
C THR A 103 -5.49 -11.71 8.91
N LYS A 104 -6.83 -11.71 8.92
CA LYS A 104 -7.65 -12.89 9.09
C LYS A 104 -8.89 -12.76 8.20
N ALA A 105 -9.01 -13.65 7.23
CA ALA A 105 -10.19 -13.73 6.37
C ALA A 105 -11.44 -14.10 7.17
N ILE A 106 -12.61 -13.81 6.61
CA ILE A 106 -13.89 -14.22 7.18
C ILE A 106 -13.95 -15.76 7.22
N PRO A 107 -14.14 -16.37 8.41
CA PRO A 107 -14.22 -17.82 8.53
C PRO A 107 -15.40 -18.40 7.74
N SER A 108 -15.20 -19.59 7.18
CA SER A 108 -16.25 -20.40 6.54
C SER A 108 -16.93 -19.77 5.31
N CYS A 109 -16.40 -18.69 4.77
CA CYS A 109 -16.89 -18.03 3.55
C CYS A 109 -15.72 -17.84 2.56
N PRO A 110 -15.17 -18.92 1.99
CA PRO A 110 -14.01 -18.82 1.11
C PRO A 110 -14.39 -18.07 -0.16
N GLY A 111 -13.72 -16.96 -0.44
CA GLY A 111 -13.88 -16.20 -1.69
C GLY A 111 -15.14 -15.32 -1.76
N GLN A 112 -16.27 -15.72 -1.17
CA GLN A 112 -17.50 -14.93 -1.20
C GLN A 112 -18.45 -15.27 -0.05
N MET A 113 -19.42 -14.39 0.22
CA MET A 113 -20.56 -14.65 1.08
C MET A 113 -21.87 -14.24 0.41
N THR A 114 -22.79 -15.19 0.24
CA THR A 114 -24.13 -14.93 -0.29
C THR A 114 -25.05 -14.51 0.86
N LEU A 115 -25.55 -13.27 0.81
CA LEU A 115 -26.42 -12.70 1.83
C LEU A 115 -27.90 -12.90 1.51
N HIS A 116 -28.25 -12.96 0.22
CA HIS A 116 -29.62 -13.14 -0.23
C HIS A 116 -29.65 -13.80 -1.60
N ILE A 117 -30.67 -14.63 -1.88
CA ILE A 117 -30.76 -15.40 -3.13
C ILE A 117 -31.67 -14.72 -4.16
N LYS A 118 -32.76 -14.05 -3.76
CA LYS A 118 -33.71 -13.44 -4.69
C LYS A 118 -34.37 -12.16 -4.16
N PRO A 119 -33.87 -10.95 -4.51
CA PRO A 119 -32.79 -10.71 -5.47
C PRO A 119 -31.44 -11.17 -4.92
N LEU A 120 -30.56 -11.65 -5.81
CA LEU A 120 -29.24 -12.13 -5.42
C LEU A 120 -28.39 -10.99 -4.85
N LEU A 121 -27.78 -11.21 -3.68
CA LEU A 121 -26.82 -10.31 -3.04
C LEU A 121 -25.62 -11.11 -2.55
N VAL A 122 -24.44 -10.82 -3.10
CA VAL A 122 -23.18 -11.50 -2.80
C VAL A 122 -22.11 -10.48 -2.43
N CYS A 123 -21.34 -10.76 -1.38
CA CYS A 123 -20.15 -10.02 -1.00
C CYS A 123 -18.89 -10.78 -1.43
N GLY A 124 -17.85 -10.03 -1.83
CA GLY A 124 -16.53 -10.57 -2.12
C GLY A 124 -15.44 -9.51 -1.93
N GLY A 125 -14.21 -9.87 -2.28
CA GLY A 125 -13.00 -9.11 -2.05
C GLY A 125 -11.99 -9.87 -1.19
N ASP A 126 -10.85 -9.23 -0.94
CA ASP A 126 -9.73 -9.80 -0.16
C ASP A 126 -10.10 -10.20 1.27
N GLY A 127 -11.15 -9.59 1.85
CA GLY A 127 -11.73 -9.94 3.15
C GLY A 127 -12.16 -11.41 3.28
N PHE A 128 -12.41 -12.08 2.16
CA PHE A 128 -12.81 -13.48 2.08
C PHE A 128 -11.68 -14.42 1.65
N THR A 129 -10.48 -13.86 1.39
CA THR A 129 -9.28 -14.59 0.92
C THR A 129 -8.02 -14.02 1.60
N HIS A 130 -7.21 -13.25 0.88
CA HIS A 130 -6.02 -12.57 1.38
C HIS A 130 -5.68 -11.35 0.51
N SER A 131 -5.06 -10.33 1.11
CA SER A 131 -4.78 -9.03 0.46
C SER A 131 -3.55 -9.05 -0.46
N ASN A 132 -3.65 -9.78 -1.56
CA ASN A 132 -2.74 -9.73 -2.69
C ASN A 132 -3.55 -9.82 -4.00
N PHE A 133 -2.86 -9.85 -5.14
CA PHE A 133 -3.49 -9.92 -6.45
C PHE A 133 -4.32 -11.21 -6.63
N ASP A 134 -3.73 -12.36 -6.34
CA ASP A 134 -4.38 -13.67 -6.54
C ASP A 134 -5.61 -13.85 -5.66
N GLY A 135 -5.58 -13.37 -4.42
CA GLY A 135 -6.74 -13.45 -3.51
C GLY A 135 -7.95 -12.68 -4.02
N CYS A 136 -7.72 -11.56 -4.71
CA CYS A 136 -8.78 -10.82 -5.39
C CYS A 136 -9.35 -11.62 -6.58
N ILE A 137 -8.48 -12.30 -7.35
CA ILE A 137 -8.90 -13.18 -8.46
C ILE A 137 -9.74 -14.34 -7.93
N ASP A 138 -9.24 -15.04 -6.92
CA ASP A 138 -9.92 -16.19 -6.31
C ASP A 138 -11.32 -15.80 -5.83
N SER A 139 -11.42 -14.66 -5.13
CA SER A 139 -12.70 -14.13 -4.69
C SER A 139 -13.64 -13.82 -5.87
N ALA A 140 -13.14 -13.17 -6.92
CA ALA A 140 -13.93 -12.85 -8.10
C ALA A 140 -14.47 -14.11 -8.81
N ILE A 141 -13.66 -15.17 -8.90
CA ILE A 141 -14.08 -16.46 -9.46
C ILE A 141 -15.23 -17.05 -8.62
N CYS A 142 -15.09 -17.09 -7.30
CA CYS A 142 -16.15 -17.60 -6.41
C CYS A 142 -17.46 -16.81 -6.54
N ILE A 143 -17.41 -15.48 -6.72
CA ILE A 143 -18.61 -14.66 -6.94
C ILE A 143 -19.31 -15.04 -8.25
N VAL A 144 -18.54 -15.23 -9.33
CA VAL A 144 -19.10 -15.63 -10.63
C VAL A 144 -19.75 -17.01 -10.56
N GLU A 145 -19.19 -17.94 -9.79
CA GLU A 145 -19.80 -19.26 -9.55
C GLU A 145 -21.10 -19.15 -8.73
N ALA A 146 -21.13 -18.31 -7.69
CA ALA A 146 -22.34 -18.03 -6.93
C ALA A 146 -23.45 -17.40 -7.79
N LEU A 147 -23.09 -16.52 -8.72
CA LEU A 147 -24.03 -15.98 -9.71
C LEU A 147 -24.59 -17.08 -10.61
N LYS A 148 -23.73 -17.89 -11.23
CA LYS A 148 -24.13 -18.96 -12.16
C LYS A 148 -25.06 -20.00 -11.53
N THR A 149 -24.90 -20.27 -10.25
CA THR A 149 -25.72 -21.25 -9.51
C THR A 149 -27.10 -20.71 -9.09
N ASN A 150 -27.30 -19.39 -9.13
CA ASN A 150 -28.52 -18.72 -8.70
C ASN A 150 -29.22 -17.92 -9.83
N LEU A 151 -28.73 -18.07 -11.07
CA LEU A 151 -29.42 -17.67 -12.31
C LEU A 151 -30.44 -18.74 -12.70
#